data_AF-A0A140DXJ0-F1
#
_entry.id   AF-A0A140DXJ0-F1
#
_cell.length_a   1.000
_cell.length_b   1.000
_cell.length_c   1.000
_cell.angle_alpha   90.00
_cell.angle_beta   90.00
_cell.angle_gamma   90.00
#
_symmetry.space_group_name_H-M   'P 1'
#
loop_
_entity.id
_entity.type
_entity.pdbx_description
1 polymer ?
#
loop_
_entity_poly.entity_id
_entity_poly.type
_entity_poly.pdbx_seq_one_letter_code
_entity_poly.pdbx_strand_id
1 'polypeptide(L)'
;MMRTVPVASMSPVYEQPEFLVIPLEIRLDKRLCPEVIACIDDELAVYSKAYRSAFARIDHGEKNLNQLTKDLQDEYRLKSRAANSIVRDAKARHQAGLELARAQARDLRASILRKKKRMKRLQKEVEAMSKKAASNRLNDNEPSNYRKQKHDLWRLGQLIPRLEVVLCQENGH
;
A
#
# COMPACT_ATOMS: atom_id res chain seq x y z
N MET A 1 11.34 56.85 -56.45
CA MET A 1 10.37 55.82 -55.99
C MET A 1 10.94 55.16 -54.74
N MET A 2 10.20 55.19 -53.63
CA MET A 2 10.62 54.66 -52.33
C MET A 2 10.49 53.13 -52.24
N ARG A 3 11.34 52.55 -51.37
CA ARG A 3 11.58 51.14 -51.08
C ARG A 3 10.39 50.40 -50.47
N THR A 4 10.38 49.07 -50.58
CA THR A 4 9.86 48.19 -49.52
C THR A 4 10.81 47.01 -49.29
N VAL A 5 11.40 46.94 -48.10
CA VAL A 5 12.13 45.78 -47.55
C VAL A 5 11.11 44.94 -46.77
N PRO A 6 11.13 43.60 -46.81
CA PRO A 6 10.21 42.80 -46.01
C PRO A 6 10.55 42.93 -44.52
N VAL A 7 9.55 43.27 -43.72
CA VAL A 7 9.62 43.28 -42.26
C VAL A 7 9.84 41.85 -41.78
N ALA A 8 10.99 41.61 -41.15
CA ALA A 8 11.26 40.40 -40.40
C ALA A 8 10.16 40.22 -39.33
N SER A 9 9.63 39.00 -39.20
CA SER A 9 8.70 38.62 -38.15
C SER A 9 9.34 38.90 -36.79
N MET A 10 8.94 40.01 -36.16
CA MET A 10 9.32 40.29 -34.79
C MET A 10 8.64 39.27 -33.89
N SER A 11 9.45 38.48 -33.16
CA SER A 11 8.99 37.79 -31.96
C SER A 11 8.30 38.80 -31.05
N PRO A 12 7.17 38.46 -30.40
CA PRO A 12 6.50 39.42 -29.53
C PRO A 12 7.41 39.74 -28.36
N VAL A 13 7.89 40.99 -28.34
CA VAL A 13 8.50 41.60 -27.16
C VAL A 13 7.39 41.72 -26.14
N TYR A 14 7.36 40.82 -25.16
CA TYR A 14 6.49 40.97 -24.01
C TYR A 14 7.08 42.10 -23.15
N GLU A 15 6.43 43.26 -23.18
CA GLU A 15 6.62 44.29 -22.17
C GLU A 15 6.33 43.66 -20.80
N GLN A 16 7.35 43.57 -19.94
CA GLN A 16 7.13 43.20 -18.54
C GLN A 16 6.65 44.44 -17.79
N PRO A 17 5.48 44.41 -17.13
CA PRO A 17 5.06 45.52 -16.29
C PRO A 17 5.92 45.57 -15.01
N GLU A 18 6.24 46.78 -14.55
CA GLU A 18 7.13 47.08 -13.42
C GLU A 18 6.69 46.50 -12.06
N PHE A 19 5.52 45.84 -11.99
CA PHE A 19 5.04 45.15 -10.79
C PHE A 19 4.42 43.80 -11.17
N LEU A 20 5.26 42.78 -11.32
CA LEU A 20 4.81 41.40 -11.40
C LEU A 20 4.45 40.89 -9.99
N VAL A 21 3.23 41.20 -9.53
CA VAL A 21 2.63 40.45 -8.41
C VAL A 21 2.24 39.08 -8.96
N ILE A 22 3.14 38.11 -8.89
CA ILE A 22 2.82 36.70 -9.17
C ILE A 22 1.86 36.25 -8.06
N PRO A 23 0.57 35.96 -8.35
CA PRO A 23 -0.31 35.38 -7.36
C PRO A 23 0.22 33.99 -6.98
N LEU A 24 0.11 33.64 -5.70
CA LEU A 24 0.66 32.44 -5.06
C LEU A 24 0.28 31.09 -5.71
N GLU A 25 -0.62 31.09 -6.69
CA GLU A 25 -0.97 29.93 -7.51
C GLU A 25 -0.08 29.89 -8.75
N ILE A 26 1.19 29.53 -8.53
CA ILE A 26 2.04 29.01 -9.60
C ILE A 26 1.34 27.74 -10.09
N ARG A 27 0.48 27.87 -11.10
CA ARG A 27 -0.04 26.73 -11.83
C ARG A 27 1.19 26.10 -12.47
N LEU A 28 1.64 24.98 -11.91
CA LEU A 28 2.67 24.09 -12.44
C LEU A 28 2.17 23.52 -13.78
N ASP A 29 2.00 24.37 -14.78
CA ASP A 29 1.66 23.99 -16.15
C ASP A 29 2.98 23.75 -16.89
N LYS A 30 3.14 22.53 -17.40
CA LYS A 30 4.31 22.10 -18.16
C LYS A 30 4.58 22.97 -19.39
N ARG A 31 3.57 23.66 -19.93
CA ARG A 31 3.72 24.58 -21.06
C ARG A 31 4.25 25.95 -20.65
N LEU A 32 3.99 26.38 -19.41
CA LEU A 32 4.36 27.71 -18.91
C LEU A 32 5.69 27.68 -18.13
N CYS A 33 6.01 26.57 -17.49
CA CYS A 33 7.23 26.43 -16.68
C CYS A 33 7.94 25.08 -16.94
N PRO A 34 8.35 24.78 -18.18
CA PRO A 34 8.97 23.49 -18.53
C PRO A 34 10.26 23.21 -17.74
N GLU A 35 11.05 24.25 -17.43
CA GLU A 35 12.29 24.15 -16.65
C GLU A 35 12.03 23.76 -15.19
N VAL A 36 10.96 24.30 -14.60
CA VAL A 36 10.54 23.96 -13.22
C VAL A 36 10.05 22.52 -13.16
N ILE A 37 9.25 22.08 -14.15
CA ILE A 37 8.80 20.68 -14.23
C ILE A 37 9.97 19.74 -14.45
N ALA A 38 10.92 20.06 -15.34
CA ALA A 38 12.11 19.26 -15.55
C ALA A 38 12.96 19.15 -14.28
N CYS A 39 13.15 20.26 -13.56
CA CYS A 39 13.84 20.28 -12.27
C CYS A 39 13.12 19.40 -11.23
N ILE A 40 11.79 19.48 -11.14
CA ILE A 40 10.99 18.62 -10.25
C ILE A 40 11.14 17.15 -10.64
N ASP A 41 11.03 16.82 -11.93
CA ASP A 41 11.13 15.44 -12.42
C ASP A 41 12.53 14.84 -12.11
N ASP A 42 13.59 15.63 -12.32
CA ASP A 42 14.97 15.26 -12.01
C ASP A 42 15.19 15.09 -10.49
N GLU A 43 14.75 16.06 -9.68
CA GLU A 43 14.86 15.99 -8.22
C GLU A 43 13.99 14.87 -7.63
N LEU A 44 12.81 14.61 -8.20
CA LEU A 44 11.91 13.52 -7.79
C LEU A 44 12.56 12.17 -8.03
N ALA A 45 13.34 12.00 -9.10
CA ALA A 45 14.08 10.78 -9.36
C ALA A 45 15.14 10.53 -8.28
N VAL A 46 15.89 11.57 -7.87
CA VAL A 46 16.88 11.48 -6.78
C VAL A 46 16.19 11.19 -5.45
N TYR A 47 15.13 11.92 -5.12
CA TYR A 47 14.33 11.71 -3.91
C TYR A 47 13.81 10.28 -3.84
N SER A 48 13.23 9.77 -4.93
CA SER A 48 12.65 8.42 -4.99
C SER A 48 13.70 7.33 -4.76
N LYS A 49 14.91 7.50 -5.31
CA LYS A 49 16.02 6.55 -5.08
C LYS A 49 16.48 6.60 -3.63
N ALA A 50 16.73 7.80 -3.10
CA ALA A 50 17.14 8.00 -1.71
C ALA A 50 16.10 7.44 -0.72
N TYR A 51 14.81 7.67 -0.97
CA TYR A 51 13.72 7.11 -0.17
C TYR A 51 13.71 5.58 -0.19
N ARG A 52 13.84 4.94 -1.36
CA ARG A 52 13.88 3.47 -1.45
C ARG A 52 15.08 2.90 -0.71
N SER A 53 16.25 3.53 -0.84
CA SER A 53 17.46 3.14 -0.09
C SER A 53 17.25 3.28 1.42
N ALA A 54 16.72 4.41 1.89
CA ALA A 54 16.40 4.63 3.30
C ALA A 54 15.42 3.58 3.84
N PHE A 55 14.35 3.31 3.10
CA PHE A 55 13.34 2.33 3.47
C PHE A 55 13.95 0.93 3.57
N ALA A 56 14.72 0.49 2.56
CA ALA A 56 15.37 -0.82 2.57
C ALA A 56 16.34 -0.98 3.74
N ARG A 57 17.14 0.05 4.07
CA ARG A 57 18.05 0.01 5.22
C ARG A 57 17.30 -0.08 6.55
N ILE A 58 16.20 0.68 6.70
CA ILE A 58 15.35 0.62 7.90
C ILE A 58 14.68 -0.76 8.04
N ASP A 59 14.17 -1.30 6.93
CA ASP A 59 13.58 -2.64 6.84
C ASP A 59 14.61 -3.73 7.25
N HIS A 60 15.87 -3.57 6.84
CA HIS A 60 17.00 -4.41 7.27
C HIS A 60 17.55 -4.09 8.67
N GLY A 61 16.90 -3.22 9.44
CA GLY A 61 17.20 -3.01 10.86
C GLY A 61 18.14 -1.85 11.19
N GLU A 62 18.38 -0.92 10.26
CA GLU A 62 19.12 0.32 10.54
C GLU A 62 18.39 1.15 11.62
N LYS A 63 19.04 1.31 12.77
CA LYS A 63 18.49 2.07 13.91
C LYS A 63 19.07 3.47 14.02
N ASN A 64 20.26 3.70 13.47
CA ASN A 64 20.95 4.99 13.61
C ASN A 64 20.51 5.96 12.51
N LEU A 65 19.36 6.62 12.73
CA LEU A 65 18.80 7.56 11.77
C LEU A 65 19.70 8.75 11.47
N ASN A 66 20.53 9.17 12.42
CA ASN A 66 21.46 10.28 12.23
C ASN A 66 22.57 9.89 11.27
N GLN A 67 23.12 8.68 11.41
CA GLN A 67 24.11 8.15 10.47
C GLN A 67 23.48 7.93 9.09
N LEU A 68 22.32 7.27 9.02
CA LEU A 68 21.57 7.10 7.78
C LEU A 68 21.29 8.43 7.07
N THR A 69 20.95 9.48 7.82
CA THR A 69 20.73 10.83 7.27
C THR A 69 22.00 11.43 6.69
N LYS A 70 23.17 11.18 7.29
CA LYS A 70 24.46 11.62 6.73
C LYS A 70 24.81 10.83 5.48
N ASP A 71 24.69 9.50 5.54
CA ASP A 71 24.97 8.63 4.39
C ASP A 71 24.13 9.03 3.16
N LEU A 72 22.83 9.32 3.34
CA LEU A 72 21.97 9.78 2.24
C LEU A 72 22.33 11.18 1.75
N GLN A 73 22.82 12.08 2.61
CA GLN A 73 23.32 13.38 2.16
C GLN A 73 24.51 13.20 1.23
N ASP A 74 25.46 12.36 1.63
CA ASP A 74 26.71 12.16 0.90
C ASP A 74 26.47 11.39 -0.41
N GLU A 75 25.70 10.29 -0.35
CA GLU A 75 25.43 9.41 -1.50
C GLU A 75 24.58 10.09 -2.58
N TYR A 76 23.54 10.84 -2.18
CA TYR A 76 22.59 11.45 -3.11
C TYR A 76 22.76 12.97 -3.25
N ARG A 77 23.80 13.55 -2.65
CA ARG A 77 24.08 15.00 -2.63
C ARG A 77 22.90 15.84 -2.15
N LEU A 78 22.20 15.34 -1.14
CA LEU A 78 21.00 15.98 -0.60
C LEU A 78 21.36 17.02 0.47
N LYS A 79 20.54 18.06 0.57
CA LYS A 79 20.57 18.95 1.74
C LYS A 79 20.15 18.19 2.99
N SER A 80 20.73 18.54 4.15
CA SER A 80 20.44 17.90 5.45
C SER A 80 18.94 17.81 5.78
N ARG A 81 18.19 18.88 5.53
CA ARG A 81 16.73 18.90 5.73
C ARG A 81 16.01 17.88 4.86
N ALA A 82 16.39 17.75 3.59
CA ALA A 82 15.76 16.82 2.65
C ALA A 82 16.07 15.36 3.04
N ALA A 83 17.33 15.04 3.31
CA ALA A 83 17.73 13.71 3.76
C ALA A 83 17.04 13.31 5.08
N ASN A 84 16.99 14.21 6.06
CA ASN A 84 16.31 13.95 7.32
C ASN A 84 14.79 13.70 7.11
N SER A 85 14.15 14.48 6.23
CA SER A 85 12.74 14.27 5.89
C SER A 85 12.49 12.89 5.28
N ILE A 86 13.37 12.46 4.36
CA ILE A 86 13.28 11.13 3.72
C ILE A 86 13.41 10.02 4.76
N VAL A 87 14.41 10.09 5.64
CA VAL A 87 14.63 9.07 6.68
C VAL A 87 13.44 8.98 7.64
N ARG A 88 12.87 10.13 8.03
CA ARG A 88 11.71 10.18 8.91
C ARG A 88 10.46 9.59 8.26
N ASP A 89 10.19 9.94 7.01
CA ASP A 89 9.05 9.39 6.25
C ASP A 89 9.21 7.87 6.04
N ALA A 90 10.39 7.42 5.59
CA ALA A 90 10.68 6.00 5.41
C ALA A 90 10.46 5.21 6.71
N LYS A 91 10.92 5.72 7.86
CA LYS A 91 10.68 5.10 9.17
C LYS A 91 9.19 5.06 9.53
N ALA A 92 8.48 6.16 9.32
CA ALA A 92 7.06 6.25 9.62
C ALA A 92 6.25 5.24 8.79
N ARG A 93 6.54 5.14 7.49
CA ARG A 93 5.84 4.19 6.61
C ARG A 93 6.19 2.74 6.90
N HIS A 94 7.45 2.44 7.22
CA HIS A 94 7.84 1.11 7.66
C HIS A 94 7.07 0.70 8.93
N GLN A 95 7.03 1.59 9.94
CA GLN A 95 6.27 1.33 11.17
C GLN A 95 4.76 1.15 10.90
N ALA A 96 4.16 1.98 10.05
CA ALA A 96 2.76 1.84 9.66
C ALA A 96 2.48 0.51 8.95
N GLY A 97 3.41 0.06 8.09
CA GLY A 97 3.34 -1.25 7.44
C GLY A 97 3.35 -2.40 8.44
N LEU A 98 4.23 -2.36 9.45
CA LEU A 98 4.27 -3.35 10.53
C LEU A 98 2.98 -3.37 11.35
N GLU A 99 2.41 -2.21 11.65
CA GLU A 99 1.14 -2.10 12.39
C GLU A 99 -0.04 -2.65 11.60
N LEU A 100 -0.08 -2.36 10.30
CA LEU A 100 -1.07 -2.91 9.38
C LEU A 100 -0.98 -4.44 9.31
N ALA A 101 0.22 -4.99 9.12
CA ALA A 101 0.44 -6.43 9.09
C ALA A 101 -0.01 -7.10 10.41
N ARG A 102 0.32 -6.50 11.56
CA ARG A 102 -0.16 -6.96 12.88
C ARG A 102 -1.68 -6.91 13.00
N ALA A 103 -2.33 -5.87 12.48
CA ALA A 103 -3.79 -5.78 12.48
C ALA A 103 -4.41 -6.88 11.62
N GLN A 104 -3.92 -7.07 10.39
CA GLN A 104 -4.37 -8.12 9.47
C GLN A 104 -4.21 -9.52 10.08
N ALA A 105 -3.05 -9.81 10.68
CA ALA A 105 -2.81 -11.09 11.35
C ALA A 105 -3.78 -11.32 12.53
N ARG A 106 -4.11 -10.29 13.31
CA ARG A 106 -5.11 -10.37 14.39
C ARG A 106 -6.51 -10.69 13.84
N ASP A 107 -6.93 -10.00 12.79
CA ASP A 107 -8.23 -10.20 12.17
C ASP A 107 -8.36 -11.59 11.54
N LEU A 108 -7.28 -12.05 10.89
CA LEU A 108 -7.20 -13.41 10.33
C LEU A 108 -7.29 -14.47 11.42
N ARG A 109 -6.53 -14.33 12.52
CA ARG A 109 -6.63 -15.22 13.70
C ARG A 109 -8.05 -15.28 14.26
N ALA A 110 -8.69 -14.12 14.44
CA ALA A 110 -10.06 -14.06 14.92
C ALA A 110 -11.05 -14.73 13.95
N SER A 111 -10.86 -14.56 12.64
CA SER A 111 -11.65 -15.21 11.60
C SER A 111 -11.51 -16.73 11.63
N ILE A 112 -10.28 -17.25 11.74
CA ILE A 112 -9.99 -18.68 11.87
C ILE A 112 -10.67 -19.24 13.13
N LEU A 113 -10.57 -18.55 14.26
CA LEU A 113 -11.20 -18.98 15.52
C LEU A 113 -12.73 -19.08 15.38
N ARG A 114 -13.38 -18.07 14.77
CA ARG A 114 -14.82 -18.10 14.49
C ARG A 114 -15.20 -19.28 13.60
N LYS A 115 -14.41 -19.56 12.55
CA LYS A 115 -14.63 -20.69 11.64
C LYS A 115 -14.44 -22.04 12.35
N LYS A 116 -13.43 -22.20 13.20
CA LYS A 116 -13.23 -23.39 14.04
C LYS A 116 -14.40 -23.62 14.99
N LYS A 117 -14.91 -22.57 15.64
CA LYS A 117 -16.10 -22.66 16.50
C LYS A 117 -17.34 -23.10 15.71
N ARG A 118 -17.55 -22.54 14.51
CA ARG A 118 -18.63 -22.96 13.60
C ARG A 118 -18.48 -24.43 13.17
N MET A 119 -17.26 -24.85 12.83
CA MET A 119 -16.95 -26.23 12.44
C MET A 119 -17.31 -27.23 13.55
N LYS A 120 -16.90 -26.96 14.80
CA LYS A 120 -17.25 -27.78 15.96
C LYS A 120 -18.77 -27.89 16.18
N ARG A 121 -19.51 -26.80 15.98
CA ARG A 121 -20.98 -26.80 16.09
C ARG A 121 -21.61 -27.65 14.98
N LEU A 122 -21.22 -27.42 13.73
CA LEU A 122 -21.70 -28.19 12.58
C LEU A 122 -21.40 -29.68 12.71
N GLN A 123 -20.23 -30.04 13.24
CA GLN A 123 -19.86 -31.43 13.49
C GLN A 123 -20.86 -32.11 14.45
N LYS A 124 -21.19 -31.45 15.57
CA LYS A 124 -22.20 -31.97 16.52
C LYS A 124 -23.58 -32.10 15.88
N GLU A 125 -24.00 -31.11 15.07
CA GLU A 125 -25.27 -31.15 14.35
C GLU A 125 -25.31 -32.32 13.35
N VAL A 126 -24.24 -32.51 12.55
CA VAL A 126 -24.11 -33.61 11.59
C VAL A 126 -24.11 -34.97 12.29
N GLU A 127 -23.43 -35.11 13.43
CA GLU A 127 -23.43 -36.35 14.22
C GLU A 127 -24.83 -36.66 14.77
N ALA A 128 -25.54 -35.66 15.32
CA ALA A 128 -26.91 -35.83 15.81
C ALA A 128 -27.87 -36.24 14.68
N MET A 129 -27.77 -35.58 13.52
CA MET A 129 -28.56 -35.93 12.33
C MET A 129 -28.21 -37.31 11.80
N SER A 130 -26.94 -37.71 11.86
CA SER A 130 -26.50 -39.07 11.47
C SER A 130 -27.16 -40.14 12.35
N LYS A 131 -27.27 -39.90 13.66
CA LYS A 131 -27.95 -40.81 14.59
C LYS A 131 -29.45 -40.90 14.30
N LYS A 132 -30.11 -39.76 14.06
CA LYS A 132 -31.53 -39.74 13.64
C LYS A 132 -31.76 -40.48 12.33
N ALA A 133 -30.88 -40.29 11.35
CA ALA A 133 -30.90 -40.98 10.07
C ALA A 133 -30.80 -42.49 10.25
N ALA A 134 -29.87 -42.95 11.09
CA ALA A 134 -29.70 -44.38 11.40
C ALA A 134 -30.94 -44.99 12.10
N SER A 135 -31.71 -44.17 12.82
CA SER A 135 -32.98 -44.57 13.43
C SER A 135 -34.20 -44.40 12.51
N ASN A 136 -34.02 -44.01 11.24
CA ASN A 136 -35.09 -43.70 10.27
C ASN A 136 -36.10 -42.63 10.76
N ARG A 137 -35.65 -41.66 11.57
CA ARG A 137 -36.49 -40.60 12.15
C ARG A 137 -36.31 -39.23 11.48
N LEU A 138 -35.97 -39.20 10.19
CA LEU A 138 -35.79 -37.94 9.46
C LEU A 138 -37.11 -37.43 8.90
N ASN A 139 -37.32 -36.13 8.97
CA ASN A 139 -38.41 -35.41 8.31
C ASN A 139 -38.06 -35.07 6.84
N ASP A 140 -39.02 -34.77 5.99
CA ASP A 140 -38.85 -34.60 4.53
C ASP A 140 -37.81 -33.54 4.13
N ASN A 141 -37.69 -32.45 4.90
CA ASN A 141 -36.75 -31.36 4.64
C ASN A 141 -35.34 -31.60 5.24
N GLU A 142 -35.21 -32.55 6.17
CA GLU A 142 -33.97 -32.80 6.92
C GLU A 142 -32.84 -33.43 6.08
N PRO A 143 -33.09 -34.35 5.12
CA PRO A 143 -32.05 -34.89 4.25
C PRO A 143 -31.32 -33.84 3.42
N SER A 144 -32.05 -32.85 2.88
CA SER A 144 -31.48 -31.75 2.10
C SER A 144 -30.57 -30.88 2.97
N ASN A 145 -31.05 -30.50 4.16
CA ASN A 145 -30.26 -29.72 5.12
C ASN A 145 -29.01 -30.49 5.58
N TYR A 146 -29.14 -31.79 5.86
CA TYR A 146 -28.03 -32.65 6.27
C TYR A 146 -26.92 -32.74 5.21
N ARG A 147 -27.28 -32.85 3.91
CA ARG A 147 -26.31 -32.81 2.81
C ARG A 147 -25.57 -31.47 2.75
N LYS A 148 -26.29 -30.35 2.91
CA LYS A 148 -25.69 -29.01 2.96
C LYS A 148 -24.72 -28.88 4.12
N GLN A 149 -25.10 -29.33 5.33
CA GLN A 149 -24.26 -29.29 6.51
C GLN A 149 -22.97 -30.12 6.34
N LYS A 150 -23.05 -31.32 5.74
CA LYS A 150 -21.86 -32.13 5.40
C LYS A 150 -20.94 -31.42 4.42
N HIS A 151 -21.48 -30.84 3.37
CA HIS A 151 -20.71 -30.08 2.39
C HIS A 151 -20.03 -28.87 3.02
N ASP A 152 -20.74 -28.13 3.88
CA ASP A 152 -20.19 -26.99 4.63
C ASP A 152 -19.08 -27.41 5.60
N LEU A 153 -19.25 -28.55 6.28
CA LEU A 153 -18.23 -29.12 7.16
C LEU A 153 -16.96 -29.47 6.38
N TRP A 154 -17.10 -30.13 5.23
CA TRP A 154 -15.98 -30.44 4.34
C TRP A 154 -15.27 -29.17 3.84
N ARG A 155 -16.04 -28.17 3.38
CA ARG A 155 -15.50 -26.88 2.93
C ARG A 155 -14.71 -26.19 4.04
N LEU A 156 -15.22 -26.15 5.26
CA LEU A 156 -14.52 -25.57 6.42
C LEU A 156 -13.24 -26.34 6.76
N GLY A 157 -13.28 -27.68 6.67
CA GLY A 157 -12.11 -28.53 6.87
C GLY A 157 -10.97 -28.28 5.88
N GLN A 158 -11.30 -27.86 4.65
CA GLN A 158 -10.29 -27.45 3.65
C GLN A 158 -9.84 -25.99 3.82
N LEU A 159 -10.76 -25.09 4.17
CA LEU A 159 -10.48 -23.65 4.24
C LEU A 159 -9.62 -23.28 5.45
N ILE A 160 -9.89 -23.84 6.63
CA ILE A 160 -9.17 -23.48 7.86
C ILE A 160 -7.66 -23.73 7.74
N PRO A 161 -7.18 -24.90 7.29
CA PRO A 161 -5.74 -25.14 7.11
C PRO A 161 -5.08 -24.15 6.14
N ARG A 162 -5.77 -23.80 5.04
CA ARG A 162 -5.25 -22.81 4.07
C ARG A 162 -5.06 -21.43 4.73
N LEU A 163 -6.02 -21.00 5.54
CA LEU A 163 -5.91 -19.73 6.26
C LEU A 163 -4.82 -19.77 7.34
N GLU A 164 -4.60 -20.92 7.98
CA GLU A 164 -3.52 -21.11 8.94
C GLU A 164 -2.14 -21.02 8.28
N VAL A 165 -1.99 -21.58 7.07
CA VAL A 165 -0.76 -21.44 6.27
C VAL A 165 -0.49 -19.97 5.94
N VAL A 166 -1.50 -19.24 5.45
CA VAL A 166 -1.36 -17.80 5.16
C VAL A 166 -0.92 -17.03 6.41
N LEU A 167 -1.55 -17.31 7.55
CA LEU A 167 -1.17 -16.69 8.82
C LEU A 167 0.27 -17.03 9.22
N CYS A 168 0.74 -18.27 9.03
CA CYS A 168 2.12 -18.64 9.35
C CYS A 168 3.14 -17.96 8.44
N GLN A 169 2.82 -17.81 7.14
CA GLN A 169 3.68 -17.09 6.19
C GLN A 169 3.80 -15.61 6.53
N GLU A 170 2.72 -14.97 7.00
CA GLU A 170 2.73 -13.57 7.44
C GLU A 170 3.47 -13.32 8.77
N ASN A 171 3.77 -14.35 9.57
CA ASN A 171 4.54 -14.22 10.82
C ASN A 171 6.01 -14.65 10.67
N GLY A 172 6.44 -15.08 9.48
CA GLY A 172 7.78 -15.62 9.20
C GLY A 172 8.75 -14.67 8.51
N HIS A 173 8.40 -13.38 8.37
CA HIS A 173 9.24 -12.31 7.84
C HIS A 173 9.53 -11.27 8.91
#